data_AF-A0A7S2N6Z6-F1
#
_entry.id   AF-A0A7S2N6Z6-F1
#
_cell.length_a   1.000
_cell.length_b   1.000
_cell.length_c   1.000
_cell.angle_alpha   90.00
_cell.angle_beta   90.00
_cell.angle_gamma   90.00
#
_symmetry.space_group_name_H-M   'P 1'
#
loop_
_entity.id
_entity.type
_entity.pdbx_description
1 polymer ?
#
loop_
_entity_poly.entity_id
_entity_poly.type
_entity_poly.pdbx_seq_one_letter_code
_entity_poly.pdbx_strand_id
1 'polypeptide(L)'
;KRFQVYNVLQRRKRLEHESSLARESHHDFHPHDLEHDGEAHFAKLVAKETALTELTVGRLMGNYILFSDAYIPVQTGMAFYAALQADGGKGTFYSLGSDVHCLFYKPAGEALATPDPTECFTSLANHASMTGRRFEVGYAAAFEAFTQVLESRKEGL
;
A
#
# COMPACT_ATOMS: atom_id res chain seq x y z
N LYS A 1 -0.15 -13.00 -14.08
CA LYS A 1 0.50 -12.25 -12.97
C LYS A 1 2.03 -12.21 -13.12
N ARG A 2 2.76 -13.34 -13.17
CA ARG A 2 4.22 -13.34 -13.44
C ARG A 2 4.61 -12.57 -14.72
N PHE A 3 3.96 -12.87 -15.86
CA PHE A 3 4.22 -12.19 -17.14
C PHE A 3 4.06 -10.66 -17.07
N GLN A 4 3.03 -10.17 -16.36
CA GLN A 4 2.76 -8.75 -16.21
C GLN A 4 3.91 -8.03 -15.49
N VAL A 5 4.35 -8.58 -14.35
CA VAL A 5 5.46 -8.03 -13.57
C VAL A 5 6.75 -8.04 -14.40
N TYR A 6 7.10 -9.16 -15.01
CA TYR A 6 8.32 -9.27 -15.83
C TYR A 6 8.30 -8.39 -17.07
N ASN A 7 7.14 -8.14 -17.69
CA ASN A 7 7.03 -7.22 -18.82
C ASN A 7 7.41 -5.79 -18.38
N VAL A 8 6.91 -5.35 -17.24
CA VAL A 8 7.26 -4.04 -16.66
C VAL A 8 8.74 -3.96 -16.32
N LEU A 9 9.27 -4.95 -15.59
CA LEU A 9 10.69 -5.00 -15.19
C LEU A 9 11.62 -5.04 -16.41
N GLN A 10 11.31 -5.84 -17.42
CA GLN A 10 12.13 -5.96 -18.63
C GLN A 10 12.13 -4.65 -19.43
N ARG A 11 10.97 -3.98 -19.54
CA ARG A 11 10.88 -2.68 -20.21
C ARG A 11 11.73 -1.63 -19.50
N ARG A 12 11.69 -1.59 -18.16
CA ARG A 12 12.49 -0.63 -17.36
C ARG A 12 13.99 -0.91 -17.48
N LYS A 13 14.40 -2.16 -17.29
CA LYS A 13 15.78 -2.62 -17.51
C LYS A 13 16.28 -2.22 -18.90
N ARG A 14 15.47 -2.44 -19.96
CA ARG A 14 15.82 -2.05 -21.33
C ARG A 14 16.09 -0.55 -21.44
N LEU A 15 15.19 0.30 -20.94
CA LEU A 15 15.35 1.76 -21.01
C LEU A 15 16.57 2.26 -20.23
N GLU A 16 16.84 1.68 -19.07
CA GLU A 16 18.04 2.00 -18.28
C GLU A 16 19.31 1.57 -19.02
N HIS A 17 19.34 0.36 -19.56
CA HIS A 17 20.47 -0.17 -20.30
C HIS A 17 20.78 0.66 -21.55
N GLU A 18 19.74 1.01 -22.32
CA GLU A 18 19.86 1.84 -23.53
C GLU A 18 20.31 3.28 -23.22
N SER A 19 19.85 3.86 -22.10
CA SER A 19 20.20 5.24 -21.74
C SER A 19 21.57 5.37 -21.08
N SER A 20 21.95 4.41 -20.24
CA SER A 20 23.23 4.41 -19.52
C SER A 20 24.40 3.86 -20.33
N LEU A 21 24.12 3.12 -21.42
CA LEU A 21 25.11 2.33 -22.17
C LEU A 21 25.94 1.39 -21.25
N ALA A 22 25.36 0.97 -20.12
CA ALA A 22 26.01 0.09 -19.17
C ALA A 22 26.28 -1.27 -19.82
N ARG A 23 27.35 -1.94 -19.37
CA ARG A 23 27.65 -3.32 -19.84
C ARG A 23 26.62 -4.33 -19.33
N GLU A 24 26.07 -4.08 -18.15
CA GLU A 24 25.10 -4.92 -17.48
C GLU A 24 24.04 -4.03 -16.81
N SER A 25 22.80 -4.49 -16.83
CA SER A 25 21.66 -3.89 -16.13
C SER A 25 20.78 -5.02 -15.61
N HIS A 26 20.20 -4.85 -14.43
CA HIS A 26 19.44 -5.89 -13.72
C HIS A 26 17.97 -5.52 -13.65
N HIS A 27 17.12 -6.51 -13.41
CA HIS A 27 15.71 -6.24 -13.12
C HIS A 27 15.61 -5.61 -11.73
N ASP A 28 14.69 -4.65 -11.55
CA ASP A 28 14.35 -4.22 -10.20
C ASP A 28 13.96 -5.46 -9.36
N PHE A 29 14.33 -5.47 -8.08
CA PHE A 29 14.05 -6.56 -7.13
C PHE A 29 14.77 -7.90 -7.39
N HIS A 30 15.74 -7.95 -8.28
CA HIS A 30 16.56 -9.14 -8.50
C HIS A 30 18.01 -8.87 -8.08
N PRO A 31 18.70 -9.85 -7.47
CA PRO A 31 20.14 -9.76 -7.28
C PRO A 31 20.85 -9.79 -8.65
N HIS A 32 22.13 -9.41 -8.64
CA HIS A 32 22.99 -9.48 -9.83
C HIS A 32 23.04 -10.92 -10.38
N ASP A 33 23.27 -11.89 -9.48
CA ASP A 33 23.27 -13.32 -9.76
C ASP A 33 22.01 -13.97 -9.17
N LEU A 34 20.99 -14.14 -10.00
CA LEU A 34 19.73 -14.76 -9.59
C LEU A 34 19.88 -16.25 -9.27
N GLU A 35 20.80 -16.95 -9.92
CA GLU A 35 20.94 -18.40 -9.79
C GLU A 35 21.61 -18.78 -8.48
N HIS A 36 22.59 -18.00 -8.03
CA HIS A 36 23.33 -18.28 -6.79
C HIS A 36 22.81 -17.49 -5.59
N ASP A 37 22.36 -16.25 -5.76
CA ASP A 37 21.96 -15.37 -4.65
C ASP A 37 20.44 -15.16 -4.54
N GLY A 38 19.64 -15.74 -5.43
CA GLY A 38 18.20 -15.51 -5.53
C GLY A 38 17.45 -15.75 -4.21
N GLU A 39 17.61 -16.92 -3.62
CA GLU A 39 16.89 -17.31 -2.40
C GLU A 39 17.24 -16.40 -1.22
N ALA A 40 18.53 -16.16 -0.99
CA ALA A 40 19.00 -15.30 0.10
C ALA A 40 18.56 -13.84 -0.09
N HIS A 41 18.52 -13.35 -1.33
CA HIS A 41 18.06 -12.00 -1.64
C HIS A 41 16.57 -11.83 -1.31
N PHE A 42 15.71 -12.73 -1.81
CA PHE A 42 14.27 -12.66 -1.56
C PHE A 42 13.94 -12.88 -0.08
N ALA A 43 14.64 -13.77 0.62
CA ALA A 43 14.45 -13.96 2.06
C ALA A 43 14.73 -12.66 2.85
N LYS A 44 15.82 -11.95 2.52
CA LYS A 44 16.15 -10.65 3.14
C LYS A 44 15.10 -9.58 2.81
N LEU A 45 14.60 -9.56 1.57
CA LEU A 45 13.59 -8.61 1.15
C LEU A 45 12.29 -8.80 1.93
N VAL A 46 11.81 -10.06 2.01
CA VAL A 46 10.61 -10.41 2.79
C VAL A 46 10.81 -10.05 4.26
N ALA A 47 11.93 -10.42 4.87
CA ALA A 47 12.21 -10.10 6.28
C ALA A 47 12.18 -8.59 6.55
N LYS A 48 12.72 -7.78 5.64
CA LYS A 48 12.67 -6.32 5.74
C LYS A 48 11.25 -5.79 5.64
N GLU A 49 10.46 -6.30 4.70
CA GLU A 49 9.07 -5.87 4.50
C GLU A 49 8.19 -6.26 5.71
N THR A 50 8.38 -7.46 6.26
CA THR A 50 7.71 -7.91 7.49
C THR A 50 8.05 -6.98 8.66
N ALA A 51 9.33 -6.67 8.89
CA ALA A 51 9.73 -5.78 9.98
C ALA A 51 9.15 -4.36 9.85
N LEU A 52 9.09 -3.81 8.63
CA LEU A 52 8.47 -2.51 8.38
C LEU A 52 6.95 -2.53 8.60
N THR A 53 6.31 -3.65 8.24
CA THR A 53 4.88 -3.86 8.47
C THR A 53 4.58 -3.94 9.96
N GLU A 54 5.33 -4.73 10.72
CA GLU A 54 5.19 -4.85 12.17
C GLU A 54 5.41 -3.53 12.90
N LEU A 55 6.42 -2.74 12.49
CA LEU A 55 6.63 -1.41 13.03
C LEU A 55 5.43 -0.49 12.77
N THR A 56 4.85 -0.57 11.56
CA THR A 56 3.67 0.21 11.19
C THR A 56 2.46 -0.22 12.03
N VAL A 57 2.24 -1.52 12.17
CA VAL A 57 1.20 -2.12 13.03
C VAL A 57 1.33 -1.60 14.45
N GLY A 58 2.52 -1.68 15.06
CA GLY A 58 2.77 -1.17 16.41
C GLY A 58 2.46 0.32 16.55
N ARG A 59 2.85 1.15 15.57
CA ARG A 59 2.55 2.58 15.55
C ARG A 59 1.05 2.88 15.47
N LEU A 60 0.31 2.11 14.67
CA LEU A 60 -1.14 2.26 14.54
C LEU A 60 -1.88 1.78 15.79
N MET A 61 -1.44 0.66 16.39
CA MET A 61 -2.00 0.15 17.66
C MET A 61 -1.83 1.15 18.80
N GLY A 62 -0.69 1.85 18.87
CA GLY A 62 -0.44 2.86 19.89
C GLY A 62 -1.45 4.02 19.92
N ASN A 63 -2.20 4.23 18.83
CA ASN A 63 -3.28 5.22 18.76
C ASN A 63 -4.68 4.59 18.61
N TYR A 64 -4.82 3.27 18.81
CA TYR A 64 -6.07 2.53 18.63
C TYR A 64 -6.69 2.66 17.22
N ILE A 65 -5.87 2.92 16.20
CA ILE A 65 -6.32 3.10 14.81
C ILE A 65 -6.04 1.87 13.94
N LEU A 66 -5.46 0.81 14.50
CA LEU A 66 -5.31 -0.47 13.81
C LEU A 66 -6.66 -1.21 13.82
N PHE A 67 -7.17 -1.56 12.63
CA PHE A 67 -8.42 -2.33 12.44
C PHE A 67 -9.66 -1.71 13.11
N SER A 68 -9.75 -0.38 13.09
CA SER A 68 -10.93 0.35 13.58
C SER A 68 -12.04 0.41 12.53
N ASP A 69 -12.46 -0.71 11.94
CA ASP A 69 -13.17 -0.73 10.64
C ASP A 69 -14.51 0.01 10.59
N ALA A 70 -15.19 0.17 11.75
CA ALA A 70 -16.42 0.96 11.85
C ALA A 70 -16.17 2.49 11.92
N TYR A 71 -14.91 2.91 12.01
CA TYR A 71 -14.48 4.29 12.23
C TYR A 71 -13.35 4.67 11.26
N ILE A 72 -13.39 5.90 10.76
CA ILE A 72 -12.30 6.47 9.97
C ILE A 72 -11.39 7.27 10.91
N PRO A 73 -10.14 6.85 11.12
CA PRO A 73 -9.19 7.61 11.92
C PRO A 73 -8.72 8.86 11.17
N VAL A 74 -8.81 10.01 11.84
CA VAL A 74 -8.48 11.34 11.29
C VAL A 74 -7.39 12.00 12.14
N GLN A 75 -6.27 12.34 11.52
CA GLN A 75 -5.14 13.03 12.16
C GLN A 75 -4.78 14.36 11.48
N THR A 76 -5.34 14.65 10.31
CA THR A 76 -5.01 15.85 9.51
C THR A 76 -6.29 16.50 8.97
N GLY A 77 -6.20 17.78 8.61
CA GLY A 77 -7.33 18.50 8.01
C GLY A 77 -7.78 17.89 6.66
N MET A 78 -6.86 17.38 5.84
CA MET A 78 -7.23 16.69 4.61
C MET A 78 -8.00 15.40 4.88
N ALA A 79 -7.55 14.61 5.86
CA ALA A 79 -8.25 13.40 6.28
C ALA A 79 -9.64 13.70 6.87
N PHE A 80 -9.81 14.86 7.53
CA PHE A 80 -11.10 15.31 8.04
C PHE A 80 -12.11 15.53 6.91
N TYR A 81 -11.73 16.24 5.86
CA TYR A 81 -12.61 16.43 4.69
C TYR A 81 -12.89 15.12 3.96
N ALA A 82 -11.88 14.25 3.81
CA ALA A 82 -12.06 12.94 3.19
C ALA A 82 -13.04 12.06 3.99
N ALA A 83 -12.98 12.10 5.33
CA ALA A 83 -13.91 11.36 6.19
C ALA A 83 -15.36 11.86 6.03
N LEU A 84 -15.57 13.18 5.97
CA LEU A 84 -16.89 13.76 5.73
C LEU A 84 -17.46 13.39 4.35
N GLN A 85 -16.62 13.25 3.33
CA GLN A 85 -17.06 12.84 2.00
C GLN A 85 -17.59 11.40 1.96
N ALA A 86 -17.28 10.55 2.94
CA ALA A 86 -17.72 9.16 2.98
C ALA A 86 -19.25 9.01 3.05
N ASP A 87 -19.95 9.92 3.76
CA ASP A 87 -21.42 9.88 3.90
C ASP A 87 -22.09 11.25 3.71
N GLY A 88 -21.38 12.22 3.15
CA GLY A 88 -21.85 13.59 2.98
C GLY A 88 -21.95 14.38 4.29
N GLY A 89 -21.13 14.02 5.29
CA GLY A 89 -21.00 14.72 6.56
C GLY A 89 -22.13 14.45 7.55
N LYS A 90 -22.82 13.31 7.41
CA LYS A 90 -23.94 12.93 8.28
C LYS A 90 -23.48 12.25 9.57
N GLY A 91 -22.25 11.74 9.58
CA GLY A 91 -21.64 11.02 10.70
C GLY A 91 -21.27 11.87 11.89
N THR A 92 -20.59 11.25 12.85
CA THR A 92 -20.22 11.87 14.13
C THR A 92 -18.75 11.64 14.44
N PHE A 93 -18.08 12.67 14.97
CA PHE A 93 -16.71 12.57 15.47
C PHE A 93 -16.68 12.19 16.94
N TYR A 94 -15.80 11.25 17.26
CA TYR A 94 -15.49 10.82 18.61
C TYR A 94 -14.04 11.18 18.95
N SER A 95 -13.83 11.65 20.17
CA SER A 95 -12.52 11.88 20.76
C SER A 95 -12.38 11.00 21.99
N LEU A 96 -11.25 10.32 22.12
CA LEU A 96 -10.93 9.45 23.26
C LEU A 96 -10.11 10.15 24.34
N GLY A 97 -9.99 11.49 24.27
CA GLY A 97 -9.22 12.30 25.21
C GLY A 97 -7.84 12.68 24.70
N SER A 98 -6.98 13.18 25.59
CA SER A 98 -5.65 13.72 25.26
C SER A 98 -4.61 12.66 24.89
N ASP A 99 -4.85 11.40 25.27
CA ASP A 99 -3.86 10.32 25.17
C ASP A 99 -3.85 9.68 23.78
N VAL A 100 -4.90 9.91 22.98
CA VAL A 100 -5.02 9.40 21.62
C VAL A 100 -4.90 10.55 20.63
N HIS A 101 -3.85 10.53 19.81
CA HIS A 101 -3.57 11.58 18.83
C HIS A 101 -4.36 11.40 17.53
N CYS A 102 -5.66 11.11 17.64
CA CYS A 102 -6.55 10.89 16.51
C CYS A 102 -8.01 11.15 16.89
N LEU A 103 -8.79 11.68 15.95
CA LEU A 103 -10.25 11.70 16.02
C LEU A 103 -10.82 10.52 15.25
N PHE A 104 -11.90 9.93 15.72
CA PHE A 104 -12.57 8.82 15.05
C PHE A 104 -13.88 9.31 14.44
N TYR A 105 -14.00 9.24 13.12
CA TYR A 105 -15.25 9.55 12.44
C TYR A 105 -16.09 8.29 12.25
N LYS A 106 -17.33 8.28 12.74
CA LYS A 106 -18.30 7.22 12.49
C LYS A 106 -19.36 7.73 11.51
N PRO A 107 -19.45 7.18 10.29
CA PRO A 107 -20.54 7.50 9.36
C PRO A 107 -21.91 7.18 9.97
N ALA A 108 -22.95 7.94 9.60
CA ALA A 108 -24.31 7.76 10.15
C ALA A 108 -25.12 6.62 9.49
N GLY A 109 -24.64 6.09 8.36
CA GLY A 109 -25.31 5.05 7.57
C GLY A 109 -24.96 3.61 7.97
N GLU A 110 -25.12 2.70 7.00
CA GLU A 110 -24.67 1.31 7.11
C GLU A 110 -23.15 1.23 7.36
N ALA A 111 -22.69 0.04 7.79
CA ALA A 111 -21.27 -0.22 7.98
C ALA A 111 -20.48 0.17 6.72
N LEU A 112 -19.29 0.77 6.92
CA LEU A 112 -18.38 1.06 5.82
C LEU A 112 -18.14 -0.23 5.04
N ALA A 113 -18.49 -0.20 3.75
CA ALA A 113 -18.19 -1.30 2.85
C ALA A 113 -16.68 -1.49 2.83
N THR A 114 -16.22 -2.74 2.89
CA THR A 114 -14.81 -3.05 2.67
C THR A 114 -14.52 -2.86 1.19
N PRO A 115 -13.71 -1.88 0.78
CA PRO A 115 -13.40 -1.65 -0.62
C PRO A 115 -12.58 -2.80 -1.21
N ASP A 116 -12.65 -2.95 -2.53
CA ASP A 116 -11.89 -4.00 -3.20
C ASP A 116 -10.37 -3.77 -3.07
N PRO A 117 -9.55 -4.83 -2.97
CA PRO A 117 -8.10 -4.68 -2.81
C PRO A 117 -7.44 -3.84 -3.93
N THR A 118 -7.94 -3.94 -5.16
CA THR A 118 -7.46 -3.18 -6.32
C THR A 118 -7.83 -1.70 -6.24
N GLU A 119 -9.04 -1.39 -5.76
CA GLU A 119 -9.45 -0.01 -5.47
C GLU A 119 -8.60 0.61 -4.36
N CYS A 120 -8.30 -0.16 -3.30
CA CYS A 120 -7.42 0.26 -2.22
C CYS A 120 -6.03 0.67 -2.73
N PHE A 121 -5.41 -0.18 -3.56
CA PHE A 121 -4.11 0.11 -4.15
C PHE A 121 -4.16 1.36 -5.04
N THR A 122 -5.19 1.48 -5.88
CA THR A 122 -5.37 2.61 -6.79
C THR A 122 -5.52 3.92 -6.01
N SER A 123 -6.35 3.93 -4.96
CA SER A 123 -6.54 5.07 -4.07
C SER A 123 -5.23 5.48 -3.38
N LEU A 124 -4.48 4.52 -2.85
CA LEU A 124 -3.18 4.76 -2.21
C LEU A 124 -2.15 5.32 -3.20
N ALA A 125 -2.04 4.74 -4.40
CA ALA A 125 -1.11 5.18 -5.43
C ALA A 125 -1.43 6.58 -5.96
N ASN A 126 -2.72 6.89 -6.12
CA ASN A 126 -3.19 8.23 -6.49
C ASN A 126 -2.86 9.26 -5.41
N HIS A 127 -3.14 8.96 -4.14
CA HIS A 127 -2.81 9.84 -3.02
C HIS A 127 -1.29 10.07 -2.90
N ALA A 128 -0.48 9.01 -3.03
CA ALA A 128 0.98 9.15 -3.06
C ALA A 128 1.40 10.11 -4.19
N SER A 129 0.87 9.90 -5.39
CA SER A 129 1.20 10.72 -6.57
C SER A 129 0.80 12.19 -6.39
N MET A 130 -0.38 12.45 -5.81
CA MET A 130 -0.84 13.81 -5.49
C MET A 130 0.03 14.51 -4.44
N THR A 131 0.61 13.75 -3.51
CA THR A 131 1.53 14.27 -2.48
C THR A 131 2.99 14.33 -2.93
N GLY A 132 3.25 14.13 -4.24
CA GLY A 132 4.59 14.20 -4.83
C GLY A 132 5.47 12.98 -4.55
N ARG A 133 4.91 11.89 -4.03
CA ARG A 133 5.60 10.62 -3.79
C ARG A 133 5.15 9.60 -4.84
N ARG A 134 6.04 8.69 -5.23
CA ARG A 134 5.67 7.61 -6.15
C ARG A 134 6.29 6.31 -5.66
N PHE A 135 5.54 5.22 -5.83
CA PHE A 135 6.10 3.89 -5.68
C PHE A 135 7.10 3.64 -6.81
N GLU A 136 8.13 2.84 -6.51
CA GLU A 136 8.98 2.30 -7.55
C GLU A 136 8.15 1.43 -8.49
N VAL A 137 8.45 1.50 -9.79
CA VAL A 137 7.61 0.92 -10.84
C VAL A 137 7.50 -0.61 -10.69
N GLY A 138 8.61 -1.28 -10.37
CA GLY A 138 8.59 -2.72 -10.09
C GLY A 138 7.80 -3.07 -8.83
N TYR A 139 7.85 -2.23 -7.79
CA TYR A 139 7.10 -2.43 -6.55
C TYR A 139 5.60 -2.26 -6.80
N ALA A 140 5.22 -1.21 -7.51
CA ALA A 140 3.84 -0.94 -7.89
C ALA A 140 3.25 -2.11 -8.70
N ALA A 141 3.99 -2.65 -9.67
CA ALA A 141 3.54 -3.80 -10.47
C ALA A 141 3.41 -5.09 -9.64
N ALA A 142 4.33 -5.33 -8.71
CA ALA A 142 4.25 -6.47 -7.80
C ALA A 142 3.05 -6.34 -6.84
N PHE A 143 2.83 -5.14 -6.29
CA PHE A 143 1.74 -4.88 -5.36
C PHE A 143 0.37 -4.94 -6.05
N GLU A 144 0.24 -4.40 -7.25
CA GLU A 144 -0.96 -4.54 -8.09
C GLU A 144 -1.25 -6.01 -8.41
N ALA A 145 -0.22 -6.78 -8.79
CA ALA A 145 -0.40 -8.21 -9.04
C ALA A 145 -0.86 -8.95 -7.77
N PHE A 146 -0.39 -8.53 -6.59
CA PHE A 146 -0.83 -9.08 -5.30
C PHE A 146 -2.29 -8.74 -4.99
N THR A 147 -2.74 -7.50 -5.19
CA THR A 147 -4.14 -7.12 -4.94
C THR A 147 -5.10 -7.86 -5.87
N GLN A 148 -4.71 -8.08 -7.13
CA GLN A 148 -5.46 -8.95 -8.03
C GLN A 148 -5.53 -10.41 -7.55
N VAL A 149 -4.55 -10.92 -6.78
CA VAL A 149 -4.62 -12.27 -6.16
C VAL A 149 -5.61 -12.27 -5.02
N LEU A 150 -5.64 -11.21 -4.22
CA LEU A 150 -6.62 -11.07 -3.15
C LEU A 150 -8.04 -11.00 -3.70
N GLU A 151 -8.27 -10.19 -4.72
CA GLU A 151 -9.58 -10.07 -5.39
C GLU A 151 -10.03 -11.38 -6.05
N SER A 152 -9.10 -12.23 -6.50
CA SER A 152 -9.45 -13.55 -7.03
C SER A 152 -9.88 -14.58 -5.96
N ARG A 153 -9.81 -14.23 -4.67
CA ARG A 153 -10.36 -15.07 -3.59
C ARG A 153 -11.89 -14.99 -3.64
N LYS A 154 -12.56 -16.06 -3.22
CA LYS A 154 -14.04 -16.07 -3.17
C LYS A 154 -14.53 -14.98 -2.22
N GLU A 155 -15.65 -14.35 -2.54
CA GLU A 155 -16.32 -13.40 -1.64
C GLU A 155 -16.49 -14.02 -0.24
N GLY A 156 -15.98 -13.31 0.78
CA GLY A 156 -16.10 -13.70 2.19
C GLY A 156 -14.97 -14.57 2.77
N LEU A 157 -13.79 -14.63 2.12
CA LEU A 157 -12.57 -15.26 2.65
C LEU A 157 -11.37 -14.30 2.80
#